data_AF-A0A835R737-F1
#
_entry.id   AF-A0A835R737-F1
#
_cell.length_a   1.000
_cell.length_b   1.000
_cell.length_c   1.000
_cell.angle_alpha   90.00
_cell.angle_beta   90.00
_cell.angle_gamma   90.00
#
_symmetry.space_group_name_H-M   'P 1'
#
loop_
_entity.id
_entity.type
_entity.pdbx_description
1 polymer ?
#
loop_
_entity_poly.entity_id
_entity_poly.type
_entity_poly.pdbx_seq_one_letter_code
_entity_poly.pdbx_strand_id
1 'polypeptide(L)'
;MWSAFNAGGTTVFLEEDPKWFQSVLHNSPFLHAHQVTYPTKLSEADNLLRSYRSQPECLPPLARLSGNRRCRLALADLPAEIYAKEWDLIMIDAPKGYFANAPGRMGAIYSAAVMARSRRGDGFTDVFLHDVDRKVERTFAMEFLCWKYLVGGTGRLWHFRIPPARNNETISGKGTFC
;
A
#
# COMPACT_ATOMS: atom_id res chain seq x y z
N MET A 1 4.53 1.34 -20.47
CA MET A 1 4.04 -0.05 -20.41
C MET A 1 2.81 -0.18 -19.50
N TRP A 2 2.91 0.05 -18.19
CA TRP A 2 1.77 -0.08 -17.26
C TRP A 2 0.53 0.74 -17.63
N SER A 3 0.71 2.01 -18.03
CA SER A 3 -0.41 2.85 -18.49
C SER A 3 -1.09 2.32 -19.75
N ALA A 4 -0.40 1.57 -20.61
CA ALA A 4 -0.98 1.03 -21.84
C ALA A 4 -1.82 -0.24 -21.60
N PHE A 5 -1.59 -0.96 -20.50
CA PHE A 5 -2.37 -2.13 -20.12
C PHE A 5 -3.76 -1.79 -19.58
N ASN A 6 -4.03 -0.53 -19.26
CA ASN A 6 -5.28 -0.05 -18.69
C ASN A 6 -6.05 0.85 -19.66
N ALA A 7 -6.25 0.39 -20.89
CA ALA A 7 -6.96 1.16 -21.91
C ALA A 7 -8.37 1.54 -21.44
N GLY A 8 -8.68 2.84 -21.43
CA GLY A 8 -9.97 3.38 -20.95
C GLY A 8 -10.11 3.48 -19.43
N GLY A 9 -9.15 2.96 -18.66
CA GLY A 9 -9.11 3.08 -17.20
C GLY A 9 -8.25 4.26 -16.71
N THR A 10 -8.17 4.43 -15.39
CA THR A 10 -7.24 5.37 -14.77
C THR A 10 -6.03 4.66 -14.19
N THR A 11 -4.83 5.08 -14.57
CA THR A 11 -3.57 4.65 -13.95
C THR A 11 -2.87 5.85 -13.37
N VAL A 12 -2.50 5.79 -12.08
CA VAL A 12 -1.72 6.82 -11.39
C VAL A 12 -0.45 6.21 -10.82
N PHE A 13 0.69 6.85 -11.02
CA PHE A 13 1.98 6.44 -10.46
C PHE A 13 2.34 7.30 -9.25
N LEU A 14 2.88 6.67 -8.21
CA LEU A 14 3.46 7.34 -7.04
C LEU A 14 4.96 7.04 -7.03
N GLU A 15 5.78 8.08 -7.11
CA GLU A 15 7.24 7.96 -7.25
C GLU A 15 7.96 8.79 -6.19
N GLU A 16 8.97 8.22 -5.52
CA GLU A 16 9.73 8.93 -4.51
C GLU A 16 10.95 9.70 -5.02
N ASP A 17 11.54 9.28 -6.14
CA ASP A 17 12.78 9.85 -6.66
C ASP A 17 12.49 11.04 -7.59
N PRO A 18 12.82 12.29 -7.19
CA PRO A 18 12.50 13.47 -7.99
C PRO A 18 13.19 13.46 -9.36
N LYS A 19 14.40 12.91 -9.46
CA LYS A 19 15.15 12.89 -10.71
C LYS A 19 14.52 11.91 -11.68
N TRP A 20 14.17 10.71 -11.19
CA TRP A 20 13.46 9.72 -11.98
C TRP A 20 12.09 10.24 -12.43
N PHE A 21 11.32 10.81 -11.49
CA PHE A 21 10.02 11.41 -11.76
C PHE A 21 10.09 12.46 -12.88
N GLN A 22 11.00 13.43 -12.77
CA GLN A 22 11.19 14.48 -13.78
C GLN A 22 11.62 13.90 -15.13
N SER A 23 12.57 12.95 -15.13
CA SER A 23 13.05 12.34 -16.36
C SER A 23 11.96 11.54 -17.08
N VAL A 24 11.11 10.81 -16.33
CA VAL A 24 10.03 10.02 -16.90
C VAL A 24 8.94 10.93 -17.47
N LEU A 25 8.52 11.97 -16.74
CA LEU A 25 7.49 12.89 -17.22
C LEU A 25 7.96 13.76 -18.38
N HIS A 26 9.26 14.09 -18.45
CA HIS A 26 9.82 14.74 -19.63
C HIS A 26 9.65 13.86 -20.89
N ASN A 27 9.93 12.56 -20.78
CA ASN A 27 9.87 11.63 -21.90
C ASN A 27 8.45 11.10 -22.18
N SER A 28 7.54 11.19 -21.22
CA SER A 28 6.18 10.67 -21.29
C SER A 28 5.22 11.58 -20.52
N PRO A 29 4.95 12.81 -21.02
CA PRO A 29 4.18 13.83 -20.29
C PRO A 29 2.70 13.48 -20.12
N PHE A 30 2.21 12.48 -20.85
CA PHE A 30 0.84 11.97 -20.73
C PHE A 30 0.64 11.06 -19.50
N LEU A 31 1.71 10.65 -18.81
CA LEU A 31 1.58 9.81 -17.62
C LEU A 31 1.01 10.62 -16.46
N HIS A 32 -0.03 10.10 -15.83
CA HIS A 32 -0.54 10.65 -14.59
C HIS A 32 0.32 10.13 -13.42
N ALA A 33 1.16 10.98 -12.85
CA ALA A 33 2.06 10.60 -11.77
C ALA A 33 2.20 11.72 -10.73
N HIS A 34 2.46 11.33 -9.48
CA HIS A 34 2.79 12.24 -8.39
C HIS A 34 4.12 11.87 -7.76
N GLN A 35 4.94 12.90 -7.52
CA GLN A 35 6.08 12.74 -6.64
C GLN A 35 5.57 12.70 -5.19
N VAL A 36 5.95 11.69 -4.43
CA VAL A 36 5.53 11.50 -3.03
C VAL A 36 6.72 11.24 -2.11
N THR A 37 6.50 11.34 -0.80
CA THR A 37 7.52 10.99 0.20
C THR A 37 7.04 9.81 1.03
N TYR A 38 7.90 8.81 1.19
CA TYR A 38 7.68 7.69 2.10
C TYR A 38 8.44 7.94 3.41
N PRO A 39 7.74 8.17 4.54
CA PRO A 39 8.35 8.69 5.76
C PRO A 39 9.11 7.65 6.59
N THR A 40 8.96 6.36 6.28
CA THR A 40 9.56 5.24 7.03
C THR A 40 10.77 4.68 6.33
N LYS A 41 11.80 4.31 7.09
CA LYS A 41 13.03 3.66 6.59
C LYS A 41 13.00 2.16 6.81
N LEU A 42 13.68 1.42 5.95
CA LEU A 42 13.78 -0.05 6.04
C LEU A 42 14.26 -0.53 7.42
N SER A 43 15.23 0.17 8.02
CA SER A 43 15.75 -0.14 9.37
C SER A 43 14.71 -0.04 10.50
N GLU A 44 13.58 0.62 10.25
CA GLU A 44 12.52 0.81 11.24
C GLU A 44 11.46 -0.30 11.21
N ALA A 45 11.55 -1.24 10.26
CA ALA A 45 10.54 -2.27 10.01
C ALA A 45 10.13 -3.05 11.27
N ASP A 46 11.11 -3.55 12.03
CA ASP A 46 10.85 -4.33 13.25
C ASP A 46 10.17 -3.50 14.33
N ASN A 47 10.57 -2.23 14.50
CA ASN A 47 9.96 -1.33 15.47
C ASN A 47 8.51 -0.99 15.08
N LEU A 48 8.27 -0.71 13.79
CA LEU A 48 6.94 -0.43 13.27
C LEU A 48 5.97 -1.59 13.53
N LEU A 49 6.39 -2.85 13.31
CA LEU A 49 5.57 -4.03 13.60
C LEU A 49 5.29 -4.21 15.10
N ARG A 50 6.23 -3.85 15.96
CA ARG A 50 6.05 -3.94 17.42
C ARG A 50 5.10 -2.85 17.94
N SER A 51 5.19 -1.64 17.41
CA SER A 51 4.49 -0.48 17.98
C SER A 51 3.12 -0.20 17.35
N TYR A 52 2.83 -0.64 16.12
CA TYR A 52 1.59 -0.20 15.45
C TYR A 52 0.31 -0.63 16.20
N ARG A 53 0.34 -1.79 16.88
CA ARG A 53 -0.80 -2.31 17.65
C ARG A 53 -1.15 -1.46 18.87
N SER A 54 -0.23 -0.65 19.39
CA SER A 54 -0.53 0.27 20.49
C SER A 54 -1.16 1.58 20.01
N GLN A 55 -1.33 1.76 18.70
CA GLN A 55 -1.95 2.94 18.12
C GLN A 55 -3.33 2.58 17.56
N PRO A 56 -4.45 2.96 18.22
CA PRO A 56 -5.80 2.65 17.73
C PRO A 56 -6.05 3.11 16.30
N GLU A 57 -5.51 4.27 15.89
CA GLU A 57 -5.66 4.78 14.52
C GLU A 57 -4.84 4.02 13.46
N CYS A 58 -4.04 3.03 13.87
CA CYS A 58 -3.41 2.05 12.97
C CYS A 58 -4.25 0.78 12.78
N LEU A 59 -5.33 0.59 13.54
CA LEU A 59 -6.05 -0.68 13.62
C LEU A 59 -7.48 -0.53 13.10
N PRO A 60 -8.02 -1.52 12.38
CA PRO A 60 -9.45 -1.58 12.09
C PRO A 60 -10.27 -1.57 13.41
N PRO A 61 -11.45 -0.94 13.46
CA PRO A 61 -12.12 -0.22 12.36
C PRO A 61 -11.66 1.25 12.19
N LEU A 62 -10.74 1.74 13.04
CA LEU A 62 -10.33 3.17 13.06
C LEU A 62 -9.18 3.50 12.10
N ALA A 63 -8.59 2.48 11.45
CA ALA A 63 -7.50 2.65 10.50
C ALA A 63 -7.90 3.61 9.37
N ARG A 64 -7.15 4.71 9.26
CA ARG A 64 -7.34 5.75 8.24
C ARG A 64 -5.99 6.23 7.73
N LEU A 65 -5.94 6.72 6.49
CA LEU A 65 -4.69 7.19 5.89
C LEU A 65 -4.57 8.70 5.91
N SER A 66 -5.47 9.41 5.23
CA SER A 66 -5.41 10.87 5.06
C SER A 66 -5.29 11.60 6.40
N GLY A 67 -4.23 12.41 6.54
CA GLY A 67 -3.94 13.20 7.73
C GLY A 67 -3.59 12.40 9.00
N ASN A 68 -3.42 11.07 8.92
CA ASN A 68 -3.11 10.25 10.07
C ASN A 68 -1.61 10.28 10.42
N ARG A 69 -1.21 11.27 11.21
CA ARG A 69 0.16 11.38 11.76
C ARG A 69 0.41 10.50 12.98
N ARG A 70 -0.66 9.97 13.56
CA ARG A 70 -0.65 9.12 14.75
C ARG A 70 -0.17 7.71 14.40
N CYS A 71 -0.53 7.22 13.22
CA CYS A 71 -0.04 5.96 12.68
C CYS A 71 1.17 6.16 11.77
N ARG A 72 2.36 5.74 12.21
CA ARG A 72 3.60 5.87 11.42
C ARG A 72 3.61 5.09 10.10
N LEU A 73 2.77 4.06 9.98
CA LEU A 73 2.61 3.28 8.75
C LEU A 73 1.70 3.95 7.72
N ALA A 74 0.86 4.89 8.14
CA ALA A 74 -0.06 5.57 7.23
C ALA A 74 0.71 6.52 6.31
N LEU A 75 0.57 6.34 5.00
CA LEU A 75 0.95 7.36 4.02
C LEU A 75 -0.12 8.46 4.08
N ALA A 76 0.13 9.48 4.90
CA ALA A 76 -0.86 10.47 5.30
C ALA A 76 -0.99 11.69 4.37
N ASP A 77 -0.04 11.87 3.45
CA ASP A 77 0.06 13.04 2.55
C ASP A 77 0.07 12.66 1.06
N LEU A 78 -0.60 11.56 0.71
CA LEU A 78 -0.81 11.25 -0.70
C LEU A 78 -1.78 12.28 -1.32
N PRO A 79 -1.72 12.48 -2.65
CA PRO A 79 -2.69 13.31 -3.35
C PRO A 79 -4.13 12.88 -3.04
N ALA A 80 -5.05 13.85 -2.95
CA ALA A 80 -6.43 13.59 -2.54
C ALA A 80 -7.15 12.55 -3.41
N GLU A 81 -6.84 12.49 -4.71
CA GLU A 81 -7.40 11.49 -5.62
C GLU A 81 -7.05 10.04 -5.26
N ILE A 82 -5.91 9.82 -4.60
CA ILE A 82 -5.50 8.48 -4.17
C ILE A 82 -6.42 7.96 -3.08
N TYR A 83 -6.86 8.84 -2.18
CA TYR A 83 -7.80 8.50 -1.10
C TYR A 83 -9.25 8.46 -1.57
N ALA A 84 -9.61 9.29 -2.56
CA ALA A 84 -10.99 9.41 -3.02
C ALA A 84 -11.41 8.28 -3.95
N LYS A 85 -10.46 7.66 -4.67
CA LYS A 85 -10.73 6.60 -5.64
C LYS A 85 -10.73 5.22 -4.99
N GLU A 86 -11.70 4.40 -5.38
CA GLU A 86 -11.69 2.96 -5.11
C GLU A 86 -10.85 2.27 -6.18
N TRP A 87 -9.72 1.69 -5.78
CA TRP A 87 -8.79 1.07 -6.70
C TRP A 87 -9.14 -0.40 -6.91
N ASP A 88 -9.28 -0.82 -8.16
CA ASP A 88 -9.45 -2.24 -8.52
C ASP A 88 -8.12 -3.00 -8.43
N LEU A 89 -7.00 -2.32 -8.72
CA LEU A 89 -5.66 -2.89 -8.66
C LEU A 89 -4.66 -1.91 -8.00
N ILE A 90 -3.81 -2.44 -7.12
CA ILE A 90 -2.67 -1.73 -6.55
C ILE A 90 -1.40 -2.56 -6.76
N MET A 91 -0.41 -2.02 -7.47
CA MET A 91 0.91 -2.61 -7.62
C MET A 91 1.89 -1.95 -6.65
N ILE A 92 2.56 -2.75 -5.82
CA ILE A 92 3.57 -2.31 -4.86
C ILE A 92 4.93 -2.83 -5.32
N ASP A 93 5.62 -2.01 -6.09
CA ASP A 93 7.00 -2.26 -6.54
C ASP A 93 7.96 -1.13 -6.11
N ALA A 94 7.46 -0.14 -5.38
CA ALA A 94 8.21 0.97 -4.80
C ALA A 94 7.72 1.23 -3.37
N PRO A 95 8.51 1.88 -2.50
CA PRO A 95 9.83 2.49 -2.75
C PRO A 95 11.01 1.50 -2.75
N LYS A 96 12.21 2.00 -3.07
CA LYS A 96 13.50 1.29 -3.23
C LYS A 96 13.75 0.10 -2.29
N GLY A 97 13.66 0.30 -0.98
CA GLY A 97 13.73 -0.77 0.03
C GLY A 97 14.98 -1.66 0.02
N TYR A 98 16.12 -1.24 -0.55
CA TYR A 98 17.32 -2.10 -0.70
C TYR A 98 18.50 -1.74 0.23
N PHE A 99 18.40 -0.69 1.05
CA PHE A 99 19.38 -0.38 2.10
C PHE A 99 18.70 0.18 3.35
N ALA A 100 19.36 0.11 4.50
CA ALA A 100 18.79 0.42 5.81
C ALA A 100 18.11 1.80 5.90
N ASN A 101 18.74 2.83 5.32
CA ASN A 101 18.23 4.20 5.32
C ASN A 101 17.25 4.50 4.17
N ALA A 102 17.03 3.57 3.24
CA ALA A 102 16.09 3.75 2.15
C ALA A 102 14.66 3.74 2.67
N PRO A 103 13.74 4.46 2.00
CA PRO A 103 12.33 4.23 2.20
C PRO A 103 11.99 2.77 1.88
N GLY A 104 11.25 2.11 2.78
CA GLY A 104 10.81 0.73 2.64
C GLY A 104 9.33 0.61 2.31
N ARG A 105 8.90 -0.57 1.83
CA ARG A 105 7.51 -0.83 1.38
C ARG A 105 6.50 -0.99 2.51
N MET A 106 6.91 -0.89 3.78
CA MET A 106 6.04 -1.03 4.96
C MET A 106 4.79 -0.15 4.89
N GLY A 107 4.97 1.15 4.66
CA GLY A 107 3.85 2.09 4.57
C GLY A 107 2.97 1.89 3.33
N ALA A 108 3.57 1.47 2.21
CA ALA A 108 2.84 1.16 0.97
C ALA A 108 1.95 -0.08 1.15
N ILE A 109 2.49 -1.16 1.73
CA ILE A 109 1.76 -2.40 2.03
C ILE A 109 0.61 -2.12 3.00
N TYR A 110 0.88 -1.40 4.10
CA TYR A 110 -0.15 -0.99 5.06
C TYR A 110 -1.24 -0.13 4.39
N SER A 111 -0.86 0.86 3.58
CA SER A 111 -1.80 1.76 2.93
C SER A 111 -2.68 1.03 1.91
N ALA A 112 -2.13 0.09 1.14
CA ALA A 112 -2.91 -0.76 0.25
C ALA A 112 -3.93 -1.62 1.01
N ALA A 113 -3.52 -2.19 2.16
CA ALA A 113 -4.40 -2.97 3.02
C ALA A 113 -5.58 -2.16 3.57
N VAL A 114 -5.35 -0.90 3.96
CA VAL A 114 -6.39 0.03 4.43
C VAL A 114 -7.29 0.44 3.26
N MET A 115 -6.74 0.89 2.14
CA MET A 115 -7.53 1.31 0.97
C MET A 115 -8.44 0.20 0.45
N ALA A 116 -7.91 -1.02 0.31
CA ALA A 116 -8.69 -2.17 -0.16
C ALA A 116 -9.90 -2.45 0.74
N ARG A 117 -9.72 -2.36 2.06
CA ARG A 117 -10.79 -2.60 3.04
C ARG A 117 -11.75 -1.41 3.19
N SER A 118 -11.30 -0.19 2.88
CA SER A 118 -12.11 1.03 2.92
C SER A 118 -12.98 1.22 1.67
N ARG A 119 -12.90 0.33 0.67
CA ARG A 119 -13.82 0.29 -0.46
C ARG A 119 -15.26 0.22 0.05
N ARG A 120 -16.12 1.09 -0.47
CA ARG A 120 -17.55 1.24 -0.16
C ARG A 120 -18.41 0.45 -1.14
N GLY A 121 -18.02 0.44 -2.41
CA GLY A 121 -18.70 -0.33 -3.46
C GLY A 121 -18.41 -1.84 -3.38
N ASP A 122 -19.16 -2.60 -4.17
CA ASP A 122 -18.91 -4.03 -4.34
C ASP A 122 -17.57 -4.29 -5.04
N GLY A 123 -17.10 -5.54 -4.92
CA GLY A 123 -15.88 -6.03 -5.57
C GLY A 123 -14.71 -6.21 -4.62
N PHE A 124 -13.53 -6.36 -5.20
CA PHE A 124 -12.26 -6.57 -4.48
C PHE A 124 -11.23 -5.58 -5.00
N THR A 125 -10.19 -5.35 -4.19
CA THR A 125 -8.94 -4.75 -4.67
C THR A 125 -7.90 -5.84 -4.82
N ASP A 126 -7.41 -6.01 -6.05
CA ASP A 126 -6.28 -6.88 -6.35
C ASP A 126 -4.96 -6.15 -5.99
N VAL A 127 -4.21 -6.68 -5.03
CA VAL A 127 -2.92 -6.10 -4.60
C VAL A 127 -1.78 -7.01 -5.05
N PHE A 128 -0.88 -6.47 -5.85
CA PHE A 128 0.34 -7.15 -6.27
C PHE A 128 1.53 -6.60 -5.51
N LEU A 129 2.30 -7.47 -4.85
CA LEU A 129 3.49 -7.09 -4.09
C LEU A 129 4.70 -7.78 -4.68
N HIS A 130 5.69 -6.98 -5.07
CA HIS A 130 6.96 -7.46 -5.60
C HIS A 130 8.05 -7.58 -4.51
N ASP A 131 9.16 -8.25 -4.81
CA ASP A 131 10.28 -8.53 -3.91
C ASP A 131 9.91 -9.31 -2.62
N VAL A 132 8.95 -10.23 -2.68
CA VAL A 132 8.50 -11.04 -1.51
C VAL A 132 9.52 -12.07 -1.01
N ASP A 133 10.63 -12.25 -1.71
CA ASP A 133 11.80 -12.97 -1.23
C ASP A 133 12.49 -12.22 -0.07
N ARG A 134 12.32 -10.90 0.01
CA ARG A 134 12.81 -10.08 1.13
C ARG A 134 11.95 -10.26 2.38
N LYS A 135 12.61 -10.30 3.54
CA LYS A 135 11.96 -10.53 4.84
C LYS A 135 10.90 -9.47 5.16
N VAL A 136 11.17 -8.20 4.90
CA VAL A 136 10.28 -7.09 5.28
C VAL A 136 8.99 -7.17 4.48
N GLU A 137 9.07 -7.22 3.16
CA GLU A 137 7.93 -7.36 2.26
C GLU A 137 7.06 -8.56 2.63
N ARG A 138 7.68 -9.74 2.79
CA ARG A 138 6.95 -10.95 3.20
C ARG A 138 6.25 -10.78 4.54
N THR A 139 6.93 -10.23 5.54
CA THR A 139 6.37 -10.09 6.89
C THR A 139 5.19 -9.11 6.91
N PHE A 140 5.34 -7.96 6.25
CA PHE A 140 4.29 -6.95 6.17
C PHE A 140 3.10 -7.41 5.31
N ALA A 141 3.34 -8.19 4.25
CA ALA A 141 2.27 -8.77 3.46
C ALA A 141 1.40 -9.72 4.30
N MET A 142 2.04 -10.61 5.04
CA MET A 142 1.33 -11.56 5.91
C MET A 142 0.57 -10.87 7.04
N GLU A 143 1.11 -9.77 7.55
CA GLU A 143 0.49 -8.99 8.63
C GLU A 143 -0.71 -8.16 8.15
N PHE A 144 -0.65 -7.53 6.97
CA PHE A 144 -1.66 -6.54 6.54
C PHE A 144 -2.52 -6.99 5.37
N LEU A 145 -1.95 -7.72 4.40
CA LEU A 145 -2.67 -8.23 3.22
C LEU A 145 -3.31 -9.60 3.48
N CYS A 146 -2.82 -10.32 4.50
CA CYS A 146 -3.34 -11.59 5.01
C CYS A 146 -3.21 -12.80 4.08
N TRP A 147 -2.71 -13.91 4.63
CA TRP A 147 -2.60 -15.18 3.92
C TRP A 147 -3.92 -15.66 3.31
N LYS A 148 -5.04 -15.49 4.02
CA LYS A 148 -6.38 -15.89 3.54
C LYS A 148 -6.80 -15.20 2.24
N TYR A 149 -6.17 -14.07 1.89
CA TYR A 149 -6.44 -13.32 0.67
C TYR A 149 -5.36 -13.51 -0.39
N LEU A 150 -4.31 -14.30 -0.13
CA LEU A 150 -3.29 -14.63 -1.13
C LEU A 150 -3.91 -15.56 -2.19
N VAL A 151 -3.93 -15.10 -3.43
CA VAL A 151 -4.40 -15.87 -4.60
C VAL A 151 -3.29 -16.78 -5.10
N GLY A 152 -2.05 -16.28 -5.13
CA GLY A 152 -0.88 -17.02 -5.59
C GLY A 152 0.33 -16.11 -5.80
N GLY A 153 1.35 -16.64 -6.47
CA GLY A 153 2.56 -15.90 -6.78
C GLY A 153 3.35 -16.50 -7.93
N THR A 154 4.19 -15.66 -8.54
CA THR A 154 5.15 -16.05 -9.59
C THR A 154 6.50 -15.38 -9.34
N GLY A 155 7.56 -16.18 -9.22
CA GLY A 155 8.88 -15.68 -8.84
C GLY A 155 8.84 -14.86 -7.54
N ARG A 156 9.14 -13.56 -7.64
CA ARG A 156 9.18 -12.61 -6.51
C ARG A 156 7.90 -11.77 -6.36
N LEU A 157 6.86 -12.09 -7.13
CA LEU A 157 5.59 -11.36 -7.14
C LEU A 157 4.50 -12.19 -6.47
N TRP A 158 3.81 -11.63 -5.49
CA TRP A 158 2.58 -12.19 -4.91
C TRP A 158 1.35 -11.37 -5.30
N HIS A 159 0.22 -12.05 -5.41
CA HIS A 159 -1.08 -11.47 -5.72
C HIS A 159 -2.08 -11.77 -4.61
N PHE A 160 -2.67 -10.73 -4.05
CA PHE A 160 -3.73 -10.78 -3.06
C PHE A 160 -5.03 -10.23 -3.64
N ARG A 161 -6.17 -10.80 -3.24
CA ARG A 161 -7.50 -10.30 -3.56
C ARG A 161 -8.25 -9.97 -2.28
N ILE A 162 -8.33 -8.67 -1.95
CA ILE A 162 -8.79 -8.21 -0.64
C ILE A 162 -10.21 -7.64 -0.77
N PRO A 163 -11.19 -8.13 0.01
CA PRO A 163 -12.54 -7.59 0.02
C PRO A 163 -12.64 -6.29 0.84
N PRO A 164 -13.68 -5.46 0.61
CA PRO A 164 -14.07 -4.42 1.55
C PRO A 164 -14.35 -5.02 2.93
N ALA A 165 -14.10 -4.25 3.99
CA ALA A 165 -14.45 -4.67 5.34
C ALA A 165 -15.98 -4.83 5.46
N ARG A 166 -16.44 -6.01 5.87
CA ARG A 166 -17.87 -6.23 6.13
C ARG A 166 -18.25 -5.63 7.50
N ASN A 167 -19.47 -5.11 7.62
CA ASN A 167 -19.99 -4.57 8.89
C ASN A 167 -19.90 -5.54 10.09
N ASN A 168 -19.79 -6.86 9.87
CA ASN A 168 -19.63 -7.83 10.96
C ASN A 168 -18.16 -8.02 11.39
N GLU A 169 -17.18 -7.77 10.51
CA GLU A 169 -15.74 -7.81 10.88
C GLU A 169 -15.38 -6.62 11.78
N THR A 170 -16.03 -5.48 11.59
CA THR A 170 -15.88 -4.31 12.46
C THR A 170 -16.53 -4.49 13.85
N ILE A 171 -17.54 -5.36 13.97
CA ILE A 171 -18.24 -5.68 15.23
C ILE A 171 -17.47 -6.71 16.08
N SER A 172 -16.65 -7.57 15.46
CA SER A 172 -15.91 -8.64 16.17
C SER A 172 -14.85 -8.14 17.17
N GLY A 173 -14.53 -6.84 17.20
CA GLY A 173 -13.60 -6.25 18.18
C GLY A 173 -12.15 -6.75 18.09
N LYS A 174 -11.80 -7.57 17.09
CA LYS A 174 -10.41 -7.95 16.83
C LYS A 174 -9.78 -6.83 16.02
N GLY A 175 -9.07 -5.93 16.70
CA GLY A 175 -8.28 -4.86 16.09
C GLY A 175 -7.07 -5.39 15.32
N THR A 176 -7.28 -6.28 14.36
CA THR A 176 -6.26 -6.92 13.54
C THR A 176 -6.70 -6.91 12.08
N PHE A 177 -5.72 -6.94 11.16
CA PHE A 177 -6.01 -7.00 9.72
C PHE A 177 -6.35 -8.42 9.25
N CYS A 178 -5.77 -9.41 9.93
CA CYS A 178 -5.95 -10.84 9.80
C CYS A 178 -6.39 -11.39 11.17
#